data_AF-A0A655ARA9-F1
#
_entry.id   AF-A0A655ARA9-F1
#
_cell.length_a   1.000
_cell.length_b   1.000
_cell.length_c   1.000
_cell.angle_alpha   90.00
_cell.angle_beta   90.00
_cell.angle_gamma   90.00
#
_symmetry.space_group_name_H-M   'P 1'
#
loop_
_entity.id
_entity.type
_entity.pdbx_description
1 polymer ?
#
loop_
_entity_poly.entity_id
_entity_poly.type
_entity_poly.pdbx_seq_one_letter_code
_entity_poly.pdbx_strand_id
1 'polypeptide(L)' 'MLSQVDGARWLSLEGRAAVNSDIDAVRDAELRYAQRYRTPRPNPRRVVIEVQIERVLGSADLLDRA' A
#
# COMPACT_ATOMS: atom_id res chain seq x y z
N MET A 1 -0.95 6.40 6.86
CA MET A 1 -2.34 6.25 6.38
C MET A 1 -2.31 6.22 4.87
N LEU A 2 -2.94 5.21 4.25
CA LEU A 2 -3.13 5.12 2.80
C LEU A 2 -4.61 5.23 2.50
N SER A 3 -5.01 6.11 1.57
CA SER A 3 -6.41 6.32 1.23
C SER A 3 -6.63 6.20 -0.27
N GLN A 4 -7.76 5.60 -0.65
CA GLN A 4 -8.22 5.50 -2.02
C GLN A 4 -9.72 5.74 -2.11
N VAL A 5 -10.14 6.43 -3.18
CA VAL A 5 -11.54 6.77 -3.43
C VAL A 5 -11.87 6.51 -4.90
N ASP A 6 -13.03 5.92 -5.13
CA ASP A 6 -13.65 5.69 -6.43
C ASP A 6 -15.17 5.87 -6.31
N GLY A 7 -15.65 7.08 -6.59
CA GLY A 7 -17.04 7.46 -6.36
C GLY A 7 -17.44 7.27 -4.89
N ALA A 8 -18.53 6.55 -4.64
CA ALA A 8 -19.02 6.25 -3.30
C ALA A 8 -18.16 5.22 -2.54
N ARG A 9 -17.29 4.48 -3.24
CA ARG A 9 -16.42 3.45 -2.66
C ARG A 9 -15.13 4.09 -2.19
N TRP A 10 -14.81 3.96 -0.91
CA TRP A 10 -13.57 4.49 -0.36
C TRP A 10 -13.03 3.62 0.77
N LEU A 11 -11.71 3.63 0.93
CA LEU A 11 -11.01 2.98 2.02
C LEU A 11 -9.83 3.84 2.50
N SER A 12 -9.62 3.85 3.81
CA SER A 12 -8.40 4.31 4.46
C SER A 12 -7.83 3.20 5.33
N LEU A 13 -6.55 2.90 5.10
CA LEU A 13 -5.78 1.90 5.82
C LEU A 13 -4.81 2.61 6.76
N GLU A 14 -4.95 2.35 8.06
CA GLU A 14 -4.18 2.96 9.14
C GLU A 14 -3.37 1.89 9.87
N GLY A 15 -2.16 2.24 10.31
CA GLY A 15 -1.29 1.30 10.98
C GLY A 15 0.13 1.83 11.16
N ARG A 16 0.96 1.05 11.87
CA ARG A 16 2.36 1.39 12.15
C ARG A 16 3.20 1.29 10.88
N ALA A 17 3.99 2.32 10.61
CA ALA A 17 4.86 2.39 9.44
C ALA A 17 6.34 2.25 9.82
N ALA A 18 7.12 1.61 8.94
CA ALA A 18 8.57 1.55 9.01
C ALA A 18 9.18 1.73 7.60
N VAL A 19 10.41 2.23 7.55
CA VAL A 19 11.17 2.30 6.30
C VAL A 19 12.07 1.07 6.22
N ASN A 20 11.94 0.28 5.17
CA ASN A 20 12.80 -0.85 4.87
C ASN A 20 13.66 -0.55 3.64
N SER A 21 14.97 -0.70 3.79
CA SER A 21 15.97 -0.44 2.74
C SER A 21 16.70 -1.72 2.29
N ASP A 22 16.26 -2.89 2.76
CA ASP A 22 16.73 -4.18 2.27
C ASP A 22 16.45 -4.31 0.76
N ILE A 23 17.45 -4.73 0.01
CA ILE A 23 17.38 -4.83 -1.45
C ILE A 23 16.36 -5.88 -1.91
N ASP A 24 16.21 -6.98 -1.17
CA ASP A 24 15.27 -8.04 -1.51
C ASP A 24 13.84 -7.60 -1.20
N ALA A 25 13.64 -6.85 -0.10
CA ALA A 25 12.35 -6.23 0.21
C ALA A 25 11.96 -5.17 -0.83
N VAL A 26 12.92 -4.35 -1.29
CA VAL A 26 12.71 -3.40 -2.39
C VAL A 26 12.30 -4.13 -3.66
N ARG A 27 12.97 -5.24 -3.98
CA ARG A 27 12.67 -6.02 -5.18
C ARG A 27 11.27 -6.65 -5.12
N ASP A 28 10.88 -7.24 -3.98
CA ASP A 28 9.53 -7.76 -3.76
C ASP A 28 8.47 -6.65 -3.92
N ALA A 29 8.70 -5.49 -3.31
CA ALA A 29 7.79 -4.35 -3.42
C ALA A 29 7.67 -3.81 -4.86
N GLU A 30 8.76 -3.78 -5.64
CA GLU A 30 8.73 -3.43 -7.06
C GLU A 30 7.86 -4.38 -7.89
N LEU A 31 7.93 -5.68 -7.62
CA LEU A 31 7.13 -6.70 -8.31
C LEU A 31 5.64 -6.54 -7.98
N ARG A 32 5.29 -6.36 -6.70
CA ARG A 32 3.90 -6.09 -6.26
C ARG A 32 3.35 -4.78 -6.84
N TYR A 33 4.18 -3.74 -6.87
CA TYR A 33 3.82 -2.47 -7.50
C TYR A 33 3.54 -2.66 -9.00
N ALA A 34 4.40 -3.41 -9.71
CA ALA A 34 4.22 -3.67 -11.13
C ALA A 34 2.95 -4.47 -11.44
N GLN A 35 2.55 -5.40 -10.56
CA GLN A 35 1.31 -6.15 -10.69
C GLN A 35 0.07 -5.25 -10.59
N ARG A 36 0.06 -4.30 -9.65
CA ARG A 36 -1.09 -3.39 -9.46
C ARG A 36 -1.11 -2.24 -10.46
N TYR A 37 0.07 -1.81 -10.91
CA TYR A 37 0.24 -0.64 -11.76
C TYR A 37 1.03 -0.98 -13.03
N ARG A 38 2.33 -0.71 -13.01
CA ARG A 38 3.28 -0.91 -14.12
C ARG A 38 4.70 -1.00 -13.57
N THR A 39 5.65 -1.53 -14.34
CA THR A 39 7.07 -1.58 -13.93
C THR A 39 7.56 -0.18 -13.50
N PRO A 40 8.08 -0.04 -12.26
CA PRO A 40 8.56 1.26 -11.79
C PRO A 40 9.85 1.65 -12.51
N ARG A 41 10.07 2.95 -12.70
CA ARG A 41 11.36 3.45 -13.23
C ARG A 41 12.52 3.06 -12.28
N PRO A 42 13.72 2.73 -12.77
CA PRO A 42 14.86 2.43 -11.89
C PRO A 42 15.14 3.58 -10.92
N ASN A 43 15.40 3.24 -9.65
CA ASN A 43 15.81 4.20 -8.63
C ASN A 43 16.82 3.53 -7.68
N PRO A 44 18.13 3.84 -7.76
CA PRO A 44 19.16 3.26 -6.92
C PRO A 44 19.03 3.56 -5.42
N ARG A 45 18.17 4.51 -5.04
CA ARG A 45 17.90 4.90 -3.64
C ARG A 45 16.48 4.55 -3.21
N ARG A 46 15.81 3.62 -3.90
CA ARG A 46 14.46 3.17 -3.56
C ARG A 46 14.47 2.51 -2.18
N VAL A 47 13.44 2.82 -1.40
CA VAL A 47 13.12 2.16 -0.12
C VAL A 47 11.64 1.77 -0.14
N VAL A 48 11.24 0.89 0.76
CA VAL A 48 9.85 0.49 0.98
C VAL A 48 9.34 1.15 2.26
N ILE A 49 8.15 1.73 2.19
CA ILE A 49 7.41 2.11 3.40
C ILE A 49 6.45 0.96 3.68
N GLU A 50 6.82 0.12 4.63
CA GLU A 50 5.96 -0.98 5.09
C GLU A 50 4.99 -0.42 6.12
N VAL A 51 3.70 -0.70 5.94
CA VAL A 51 2.66 -0.29 6.88
C VAL A 51 1.92 -1.53 7.34
N GLN A 52 2.09 -1.89 8.61
CA GLN A 52 1.32 -2.96 9.24
C GLN A 52 -0.06 -2.41 9.58
N ILE A 53 -1.09 -2.80 8.82
CA ILE A 53 -2.45 -2.29 8.99
C ILE A 53 -3.03 -2.77 10.32
N GLU A 54 -3.58 -1.84 11.09
CA GLU A 54 -4.19 -2.02 12.41
C GLU A 54 -5.65 -1.54 12.42
N ARG A 55 -6.03 -0.61 11.54
CA ARG A 55 -7.40 -0.10 11.42
C ARG A 55 -7.76 0.18 9.96
N VAL A 56 -9.03 -0.07 9.63
CA VAL A 56 -9.61 0.25 8.33
C VAL A 56 -10.82 1.15 8.53
N LEU A 57 -10.89 2.22 7.75
CA LEU A 57 -12.08 3.06 7.57
C LEU A 57 -12.53 2.92 6.12
N GLY A 58 -13.82 3.09 5.84
CA GLY A 58 -14.35 2.94 4.50
C GLY A 58 -15.83 3.23 4.38
N SER A 59 -16.33 3.19 3.15
CA SER A 59 -17.76 3.21 2.89
C SER A 59 -18.43 1.97 3.51
N ALA A 60 -19.65 2.13 4.01
CA ALA A 60 -20.36 1.07 4.74
C ALA A 60 -20.46 -0.23 3.92
N ASP A 61 -20.73 -0.13 2.61
CA ASP A 61 -20.82 -1.28 1.70
C ASP A 61 -19.53 -2.11 1.58
N LEU A 62 -18.36 -1.51 1.84
CA LEU A 62 -17.06 -2.18 1.83
C LEU A 62 -16.65 -2.71 3.21
N LEU A 63 -17.20 -2.16 4.31
CA LEU A 63 -16.92 -2.60 5.68
C LEU A 63 -17.92 -3.65 6.18
N ASP A 64 -19.18 -3.57 5.76
CA ASP A 64 -20.28 -4.46 6.19
C ASP A 64 -20.25 -5.83 5.50
N ARG A 65 -19.32 -6.05 4.55
CA ARG A 65 -19.11 -7.36 3.90
C ARG A 65 -18.10 -8.26 4.62
N ALA A 66 -17.68 -7.89 5.83
CA ALA A 66 -16.83 -8.71 6.70
C ALA A 66 -17.64 -9.73 7.51
#